data_AF-A0A1I2LZ23-F1
#
_entry.id   AF-A0A1I2LZ23-F1
#
_cell.length_a   1.000
_cell.length_b   1.000
_cell.length_c   1.000
_cell.angle_alpha   90.00
_cell.angle_beta   90.00
_cell.angle_gamma   90.00
#
_symmetry.space_group_name_H-M   'P 1'
#
loop_
_entity.id
_entity.type
_entity.pdbx_description
1 polymer ?
#
loop_
_entity_poly.entity_id
_entity_poly.type
_entity_poly.pdbx_seq_one_letter_code
_entity_poly.pdbx_strand_id
1 'polypeptide(L)'
;MIYMHQFIPRNTSHRLQQLQHWGRLRQEQVGQAYYLTKDTVLQFLRRQLERGNWREVQEVLRGKPMTRAGQFLYHELRDRVVGKLIMRLGLRKIIAVGLAMVLLPVILAQVAGELLRRIRK
;
A
#
# COMPACT_ATOMS: atom_id res chain seq x y z
N MET A 1 -21.54 -7.81 11.87
CA MET A 1 -21.13 -8.06 10.48
C MET A 1 -19.80 -7.40 10.21
N ILE A 2 -18.73 -8.17 9.95
CA ILE A 2 -17.42 -7.63 9.59
C ILE A 2 -17.39 -7.48 8.07
N TYR A 3 -17.28 -6.24 7.58
CA TYR A 3 -17.24 -5.92 6.15
C TYR A 3 -15.90 -6.40 5.54
N MET A 4 -15.85 -7.65 5.07
CA MET A 4 -14.62 -8.28 4.54
C MET A 4 -14.35 -8.05 3.04
N HIS A 5 -15.13 -7.22 2.32
CA HIS A 5 -15.08 -7.18 0.85
C HIS A 5 -14.63 -5.87 0.20
N GLN A 6 -14.06 -4.91 0.94
CA GLN A 6 -13.93 -3.53 0.41
C GLN A 6 -12.54 -3.06 -0.05
N PHE A 7 -11.52 -3.92 -0.17
CA PHE A 7 -10.16 -3.41 -0.37
C PHE A 7 -9.40 -3.86 -1.62
N ILE A 8 -10.08 -4.52 -2.57
CA ILE A 8 -9.56 -4.65 -3.95
C ILE A 8 -10.55 -3.94 -4.87
N PRO A 9 -10.27 -2.69 -5.29
CA PRO A 9 -11.06 -2.04 -6.33
C PRO A 9 -11.08 -2.94 -7.57
N ARG A 10 -12.26 -3.33 -8.07
CA ARG A 10 -12.39 -4.14 -9.29
C ARG A 10 -11.64 -3.54 -10.50
N ASN A 11 -11.34 -2.24 -10.45
CA ASN A 11 -10.71 -1.46 -11.51
C ASN A 11 -9.18 -1.28 -11.31
N THR A 12 -8.56 -2.01 -10.38
CA THR A 12 -7.12 -1.89 -10.08
C THR A 12 -6.26 -2.21 -11.29
N SER A 13 -6.55 -3.29 -12.00
CA SER A 13 -5.85 -3.71 -13.23
C SER A 13 -5.94 -2.64 -14.31
N HIS A 14 -7.14 -2.11 -14.55
CA HIS A 14 -7.38 -1.03 -15.52
C HIS A 14 -6.62 0.25 -15.15
N ARG A 15 -6.63 0.66 -13.88
CA ARG A 15 -5.87 1.84 -13.42
C ARG A 15 -4.36 1.65 -13.53
N LEU A 16 -3.84 0.45 -13.24
CA LEU A 16 -2.43 0.12 -13.44
C LEU A 16 -2.05 0.16 -14.94
N GLN A 17 -2.87 -0.40 -15.81
CA GLN A 17 -2.66 -0.37 -17.26
C GLN A 17 -2.69 1.06 -17.80
N GLN A 18 -3.62 1.89 -17.32
CA GLN A 18 -3.71 3.30 -17.69
C GLN A 18 -2.44 4.06 -17.25
N LEU A 19 -1.97 3.84 -16.02
CA LEU A 19 -0.72 4.44 -15.52
C LEU A 19 0.52 3.95 -16.28
N GLN A 20 0.54 2.68 -16.69
CA GLN A 20 1.59 2.12 -17.54
C GLN A 20 1.68 2.85 -18.88
N HIS A 21 0.54 3.02 -19.56
CA HIS A 21 0.47 3.70 -20.85
C HIS A 21 0.83 5.18 -20.72
N TRP A 22 0.27 5.88 -19.72
CA TRP A 22 0.50 7.31 -19.51
C TRP A 22 1.92 7.63 -19.06
N GLY A 23 2.50 6.76 -18.23
CA GLY A 23 3.86 6.92 -17.69
C GLY A 23 4.97 6.32 -18.54
N ARG A 24 4.64 5.68 -19.68
CA ARG A 24 5.56 4.84 -20.48
C ARG A 24 6.36 3.85 -19.61
N LEU A 25 5.72 3.31 -18.58
CA LEU A 25 6.37 2.37 -17.65
C LEU A 25 6.50 1.01 -18.33
N ARG A 26 7.69 0.43 -18.28
CA ARG A 26 7.90 -0.97 -18.68
C ARG A 26 7.20 -1.90 -17.69
N GLN A 27 6.73 -3.06 -18.14
CA GLN A 27 6.12 -4.05 -17.24
C GLN A 27 7.05 -4.42 -16.07
N GLU A 28 8.35 -4.53 -16.34
CA GLU A 28 9.39 -4.76 -15.33
C GLU A 28 9.39 -3.69 -14.23
N GLN A 29 9.23 -2.41 -14.59
CA GLN A 29 9.19 -1.31 -13.62
C GLN A 29 7.95 -1.38 -12.74
N VAL A 30 6.82 -1.88 -13.27
CA VAL A 30 5.62 -2.10 -12.46
C VAL A 30 5.78 -3.27 -11.50
N GLY A 31 6.41 -4.36 -11.95
CA GLY A 31 6.80 -5.46 -11.07
C GLY A 31 7.71 -4.99 -9.94
N GLN A 32 8.76 -4.22 -10.26
CA GLN A 32 9.66 -3.64 -9.28
C GLN A 32 8.94 -2.67 -8.33
N ALA A 33 8.04 -1.83 -8.84
CA ALA A 33 7.22 -0.93 -8.02
C ALA A 33 6.34 -1.70 -7.03
N TYR A 34 5.74 -2.80 -7.47
CA TYR A 34 4.96 -3.69 -6.59
C TYR A 34 5.82 -4.28 -5.48
N TYR A 35 6.96 -4.90 -5.81
CA TYR A 35 7.86 -5.49 -4.81
C TYR A 35 8.40 -4.45 -3.83
N LEU A 36 8.83 -3.29 -4.34
CA LEU A 36 9.33 -2.19 -3.51
C LEU A 36 8.24 -1.66 -2.58
N THR A 37 7.00 -1.53 -3.06
CA THR A 37 5.88 -1.10 -2.23
C THR A 37 5.59 -2.14 -1.15
N LYS A 38 5.56 -3.43 -1.50
CA LYS A 38 5.31 -4.54 -0.56
C LYS A 38 6.35 -4.58 0.55
N ASP A 39 7.63 -4.56 0.19
CA ASP A 39 8.74 -4.51 1.15
C ASP A 39 8.63 -3.29 2.07
N THR A 40 8.33 -2.12 1.49
CA THR A 40 8.18 -0.87 2.26
C THR A 40 7.03 -0.93 3.25
N VAL A 41 5.88 -1.47 2.84
CA VAL A 41 4.72 -1.67 3.73
C VAL A 41 5.11 -2.59 4.88
N LEU A 42 5.70 -3.76 4.61
CA LEU A 42 6.07 -4.71 5.65
C LEU A 42 7.08 -4.14 6.64
N GLN A 43 8.15 -3.51 6.15
CA GLN A 43 9.16 -2.86 7.00
C GLN A 43 8.58 -1.69 7.80
N PHE A 44 7.67 -0.92 7.21
CA PHE A 44 7.04 0.19 7.89
C PHE A 44 6.13 -0.30 9.02
N LEU A 45 5.19 -1.20 8.72
CA LEU A 45 4.27 -1.73 9.72
C LEU A 45 5.04 -2.41 10.85
N ARG A 46 6.04 -3.25 10.54
CA ARG A 46 6.90 -3.88 11.56
C ARG A 46 7.52 -2.86 12.52
N ARG A 47 8.10 -1.77 12.01
CA ARG A 47 8.68 -0.72 12.85
C ARG A 47 7.65 -0.01 13.73
N GLN A 48 6.41 0.13 13.25
CA GLN A 48 5.34 0.73 14.04
C GLN A 48 4.88 -0.21 15.16
N LEU A 49 4.92 -1.53 14.94
CA LEU A 49 4.71 -2.52 16.00
C LEU A 49 5.81 -2.48 17.06
N GLU A 50 7.07 -2.42 16.63
CA GLU A 50 8.22 -2.30 17.52
C GLU A 50 8.17 -1.01 18.37
N ARG A 51 7.49 0.04 17.88
CA ARG A 51 7.25 1.30 18.59
C ARG A 51 6.00 1.30 19.48
N GLY A 52 5.24 0.20 19.52
CA GLY A 52 4.01 0.09 20.32
C GLY A 52 2.75 0.68 19.67
N ASN A 53 2.80 1.12 18.41
CA ASN A 53 1.67 1.73 17.68
C ASN A 53 0.71 0.67 17.13
N TRP A 54 0.30 -0.28 17.98
CA TRP A 54 -0.45 -1.46 17.52
C TRP A 54 -1.87 -1.10 17.06
N ARG A 55 -2.51 -0.16 17.73
CA ARG A 55 -3.88 0.29 17.40
C ARG A 55 -3.92 0.96 16.03
N GLU A 56 -2.98 1.84 15.75
CA GLU A 56 -2.88 2.57 14.49
C GLU A 56 -2.54 1.63 13.34
N VAL A 57 -1.65 0.66 13.56
CA VAL A 57 -1.36 -0.38 12.55
C VAL A 57 -2.61 -1.23 12.27
N GLN A 58 -3.37 -1.60 13.30
CA GLN A 58 -4.61 -2.34 13.14
C GLN A 58 -5.66 -1.53 12.36
N GLU A 59 -5.77 -0.22 12.61
CA GLU A 59 -6.62 0.68 11.83
C GLU A 59 -6.19 0.74 10.36
N VAL A 60 -4.89 0.93 10.10
CA VAL A 60 -4.34 0.97 8.74
C VAL A 60 -4.64 -0.33 7.98
N LEU A 61 -4.52 -1.49 8.63
CA LEU A 61 -4.80 -2.79 8.03
C LEU A 61 -6.30 -3.07 7.87
N ARG A 62 -7.14 -2.60 8.79
CA ARG A 62 -8.61 -2.72 8.68
C ARG A 62 -9.18 -1.86 7.55
N GLY A 63 -8.50 -0.77 7.19
CA GLY A 63 -8.99 0.18 6.21
C GLY A 63 -9.96 1.18 6.82
N LYS A 64 -10.90 1.69 6.04
CA LYS A 64 -11.83 2.73 6.51
C LYS A 64 -12.97 2.16 7.36
N PRO A 65 -13.50 2.90 8.35
CA PRO A 65 -13.04 4.22 8.81
C PRO A 65 -11.77 4.16 9.69
N MET A 66 -10.93 5.19 9.60
CA MET A 66 -9.69 5.33 10.39
C MET A 66 -9.79 6.56 11.30
N THR A 67 -9.18 6.50 12.48
CA THR A 67 -9.02 7.69 13.33
C THR A 67 -8.02 8.67 12.71
N ARG A 68 -7.88 9.87 13.30
CA ARG A 68 -6.85 10.84 12.86
C ARG A 68 -5.44 10.24 12.95
N ALA A 69 -5.16 9.43 13.97
CA ALA A 69 -3.88 8.76 14.14
C ALA A 69 -3.64 7.70 13.06
N GLY A 70 -4.64 6.86 12.76
CA GLY A 70 -4.58 5.89 11.65
C GLY A 70 -4.41 6.56 10.28
N GLN A 71 -5.09 7.69 10.05
CA GLN A 71 -4.93 8.49 8.83
C GLN A 71 -3.52 9.07 8.70
N PHE A 72 -2.98 9.63 9.78
CA PHE A 72 -1.61 10.14 9.81
C PHE A 72 -0.61 9.02 9.46
N LEU A 73 -0.77 7.85 10.08
CA LEU A 73 0.09 6.69 9.83
C LEU A 73 0.01 6.21 8.37
N TYR A 74 -1.19 6.17 7.80
CA TYR A 74 -1.40 5.84 6.40
C TYR A 74 -0.75 6.86 5.46
N HIS A 75 -0.84 8.16 5.77
CA HIS A 75 -0.20 9.21 4.99
C HIS A 75 1.33 9.11 5.06
N GLU A 76 1.90 8.89 6.23
CA GLU A 76 3.35 8.67 6.39
C GLU A 76 3.83 7.47 5.56
N LEU A 77 3.09 6.36 5.61
CA LEU A 77 3.37 5.18 4.81
C LEU A 77 3.31 5.48 3.30
N ARG A 78 2.26 6.17 2.85
CA ARG A 78 2.10 6.56 1.45
C ARG A 78 3.27 7.43 0.99
N ASP A 79 3.62 8.45 1.75
CA ASP A 79 4.68 9.38 1.40
C ASP A 79 6.05 8.66 1.35
N ARG A 80 6.27 7.67 2.23
CA ARG A 80 7.46 6.83 2.21
C ARG A 80 7.53 5.92 0.98
N VAL A 81 6.40 5.35 0.56
CA VAL A 81 6.30 4.58 -0.69
C VAL A 81 6.58 5.47 -1.89
N VAL A 82 5.95 6.65 -1.97
CA VAL A 82 6.19 7.62 -3.05
C VAL A 82 7.67 8.00 -3.11
N GLY A 83 8.28 8.34 -1.97
CA GLY A 83 9.71 8.66 -1.89
C GLY A 83 10.59 7.53 -2.43
N LYS A 84 10.33 6.28 -2.01
CA LYS A 84 11.08 5.11 -2.50
C LYS A 84 10.87 4.87 -4.00
N LEU A 85 9.65 5.01 -4.52
CA LEU A 85 9.36 4.87 -5.95
C LEU A 85 10.10 5.91 -6.79
N ILE A 86 10.17 7.16 -6.33
CA ILE A 86 10.95 8.22 -7.00
C ILE A 86 12.45 7.88 -6.94
N MET A 87 12.97 7.61 -5.75
CA MET A 87 14.42 7.43 -5.55
C MET A 87 14.99 6.15 -6.15
N ARG A 88 14.25 5.04 -6.10
CA ARG A 88 14.76 3.72 -6.54
C ARG A 88 14.45 3.41 -7.98
N LEU A 89 13.35 3.93 -8.52
CA LEU A 89 12.89 3.62 -9.88
C LEU A 89 12.94 4.85 -10.82
N GLY A 90 13.40 6.00 -10.34
CA GLY A 90 13.51 7.22 -11.13
C GLY A 90 12.16 7.79 -11.59
N LEU A 91 11.07 7.46 -10.88
CA LEU A 91 9.73 7.84 -11.33
C LEU A 91 9.47 9.32 -11.09
N ARG A 92 8.76 9.94 -12.05
CA ARG A 92 8.20 11.28 -11.85
C ARG A 92 7.20 11.25 -10.70
N LYS A 93 7.18 12.33 -9.89
CA LYS A 93 6.30 12.45 -8.71
C LYS A 93 4.86 12.06 -8.99
N ILE A 94 4.28 12.53 -10.10
CA ILE A 94 2.88 12.24 -10.45
C ILE A 94 2.63 10.74 -10.69
N ILE A 95 3.58 10.05 -11.33
CA ILE A 95 3.51 8.61 -11.59
C ILE A 95 3.68 7.84 -10.28
N ALA A 96 4.66 8.22 -9.46
CA ALA A 96 4.90 7.60 -8.16
C ALA A 96 3.69 7.71 -7.23
N VAL A 97 3.05 8.89 -7.18
CA VAL A 97 1.80 9.12 -6.42
C VAL A 97 0.66 8.27 -6.98
N GLY A 98 0.50 8.22 -8.31
CA GLY A 98 -0.51 7.38 -8.96
C GLY A 98 -0.34 5.90 -8.63
N LEU A 99 0.89 5.37 -8.74
CA LEU A 99 1.20 3.99 -8.37
C LEU A 99 0.96 3.74 -6.88
N ALA A 100 1.39 4.62 -5.99
CA ALA A 100 1.16 4.47 -4.56
C ALA A 100 -0.35 4.41 -4.23
N MET A 101 -1.18 5.25 -4.88
CA MET A 101 -2.63 5.22 -4.67
C MET A 101 -3.30 3.91 -5.11
N VAL A 102 -2.70 3.16 -6.04
CA VAL A 102 -3.24 1.90 -6.54
C VAL A 102 -2.64 0.70 -5.82
N LEU A 103 -1.31 0.67 -5.65
CA LEU A 103 -0.58 -0.44 -5.06
C LEU A 103 -0.77 -0.52 -3.54
N LEU A 104 -0.82 0.63 -2.86
CA LEU A 104 -0.84 0.65 -1.40
C LEU A 104 -2.11 -0.01 -0.83
N PRO A 105 -3.33 0.28 -1.33
CA PRO A 105 -4.52 -0.41 -0.85
C PRO A 105 -4.47 -1.93 -1.07
N VAL A 106 -4.04 -2.36 -2.27
CA VAL A 106 -3.97 -3.77 -2.65
C VAL A 106 -3.01 -4.53 -1.73
N ILE A 107 -1.83 -3.97 -1.50
CA ILE A 107 -0.80 -4.61 -0.66
C ILE A 107 -1.26 -4.66 0.79
N LEU A 108 -1.86 -3.60 1.32
CA LEU A 108 -2.43 -3.60 2.67
C LEU A 108 -3.54 -4.65 2.81
N ALA A 109 -4.41 -4.81 1.80
CA ALA A 109 -5.44 -5.86 1.78
C ALA A 109 -4.81 -7.26 1.89
N GLN A 110 -3.75 -7.52 1.11
CA GLN A 110 -3.05 -8.79 1.12
C GLN A 110 -2.41 -9.08 2.47
N VAL A 111 -1.74 -8.08 3.07
CA VAL A 111 -1.12 -8.23 4.39
C VAL A 111 -2.18 -8.49 5.46
N ALA A 112 -3.30 -7.76 5.44
CA ALA A 112 -4.40 -7.97 6.37
C ALA A 112 -5.01 -9.38 6.21
N GLY A 113 -5.24 -9.83 4.97
CA GLY A 113 -5.76 -11.17 4.68
C GLY A 113 -4.82 -12.29 5.15
N GLU A 114 -3.51 -12.14 4.91
CA GLU A 114 -2.49 -13.09 5.36
C GLU A 114 -2.44 -13.19 6.89
N LEU A 115 -2.51 -12.06 7.59
CA LEU A 115 -2.55 -12.01 9.06
C LEU A 115 -3.80 -12.70 9.61
N LEU A 116 -4.98 -12.40 9.05
CA LEU A 116 -6.23 -13.05 9.45
C LEU A 116 -6.18 -14.58 9.24
N ARG A 117 -5.58 -15.03 8.13
CA ARG A 117 -5.44 -16.45 7.83
C ARG A 117 -4.53 -17.15 8.83
N ARG A 118 -3.47 -16.50 9.31
CA ARG A 118 -2.56 -17.05 10.32
C ARG A 118 -3.17 -17.16 11.70
N ILE A 119 -4.03 -16.20 12.09
CA ILE A 119 -4.69 -16.21 13.41
C ILE A 119 -5.82 -17.25 13.49
N ARG A 120 -6.42 -17.61 12.35
CA ARG A 120 -7.51 -18.60 12.28
C ARG A 120 -7.02 -20.06 12.23
N LYS A 121 -5.73 -20.29 11.99
CA LYS A 121 -5.10 -21.61 12.06
C LYS A 121 -4.53 -21.84 13.44
#